data_AF-A0A382GYH4-F1
#
_entry.id   AF-A0A382GYH4-F1
#
_cell.length_a   1.000
_cell.length_b   1.000
_cell.length_c   1.000
_cell.angle_alpha   90.00
_cell.angle_beta   90.00
_cell.angle_gamma   90.00
#
_symmetry.space_group_name_H-M   'P 1'
#
loop_
_entity.id
_entity.type
_entity.pdbx_description
1 polymer ?
#
loop_
_entity_poly.entity_id
_entity_poly.type
_entity_poly.pdbx_seq_one_letter_code
_entity_poly.pdbx_strand_id
1 'polypeptide(L)'
;MIGIAAVIVMVAIGKGSHREVMDVIAKMGENLLTINAGEMKRRGGRLRLTGNVTTLNLRDVVYLSQEIDGLALVAPFEIKEMKVKYLQFLTSTNVAGSTPEFLMTRNYEIASGEMFSERDQKLGAKVAVIGKTVIKNIFGEDDPLGKTVRINAIPFRIIGVFEAKGLDSDGIDQDDILLIPINSMLRRVLNQNYISTIYAKADSRKNIDQVAEKIKTVLRDRHKISD
;
A
#
# COMPACT_ATOMS: atom_id res chain seq x y z
N MET A 1 -9.03 22.18 -12.16
CA MET A 1 -7.58 21.99 -11.99
C MET A 1 -7.35 20.55 -11.54
N ILE A 2 -6.42 19.83 -12.15
CA ILE A 2 -6.10 18.43 -11.80
C ILE A 2 -4.72 18.48 -11.14
N GLY A 3 -4.69 18.58 -9.81
CA GLY A 3 -3.47 18.70 -9.01
C GLY A 3 -3.02 17.37 -8.41
N ILE A 4 -1.71 17.11 -8.38
CA ILE A 4 -1.10 16.07 -7.54
C ILE A 4 -0.79 16.74 -6.21
N ALA A 5 -1.37 16.23 -5.12
CA ALA A 5 -1.01 16.61 -3.77
C ALA A 5 -0.14 15.50 -3.15
N ALA A 6 1.17 15.73 -3.09
CA ALA A 6 2.02 14.99 -2.18
C ALA A 6 1.66 15.43 -0.75
N VAL A 7 1.14 14.52 0.06
CA VAL A 7 0.86 14.79 1.47
C VAL A 7 1.95 14.15 2.30
N ILE A 8 2.78 14.99 2.88
CA ILE A 8 3.81 14.56 3.82
C ILE A 8 3.12 14.29 5.15
N VAL A 9 2.82 13.03 5.44
CA VAL A 9 2.41 12.61 6.78
C VAL A 9 3.66 12.17 7.52
N MET A 10 4.24 13.07 8.31
CA MET A 10 5.36 12.77 9.21
C MET A 10 4.83 12.64 10.64
N VAL A 11 5.12 11.52 11.32
CA VAL A 11 4.82 11.38 12.74
C VAL A 11 5.99 11.95 13.57
N ALA A 12 5.73 12.99 14.35
CA ALA A 12 6.73 13.66 15.19
C ALA A 12 6.77 13.07 16.61
N ILE A 13 7.97 12.69 17.07
CA ILE A 13 8.24 12.18 18.44
C ILE A 13 8.04 13.31 19.48
N GLY A 14 7.05 13.17 20.37
CA GLY A 14 6.92 13.98 21.59
C GLY A 14 7.35 13.19 22.82
N LYS A 15 8.15 13.79 23.72
CA LYS A 15 8.60 13.14 24.97
C LYS A 15 7.42 13.03 25.95
N GLY A 16 6.70 11.91 25.93
CA GLY A 16 5.70 11.56 26.94
C GLY A 16 5.04 10.20 26.63
N SER A 17 5.20 9.22 27.53
CA SER A 17 4.72 7.81 27.43
C SER A 17 5.40 6.94 26.34
N HIS A 18 6.70 6.76 26.53
CA HIS A 18 7.74 6.45 25.52
C HIS A 18 7.75 5.05 24.85
N ARG A 19 6.83 4.11 25.13
CA ARG A 19 6.89 2.73 24.57
C ARG A 19 5.65 2.36 23.77
N GLU A 20 4.46 2.45 24.37
CA GLU A 20 3.21 2.08 23.70
C GLU A 20 2.86 3.02 22.53
N VAL A 21 3.18 4.32 22.67
CA VAL A 21 3.08 5.30 21.57
C VAL A 21 4.15 5.04 20.50
N MET A 22 5.34 4.57 20.88
CA MET A 22 6.39 4.24 19.90
C MET A 22 6.03 2.99 19.09
N ASP A 23 5.42 1.98 19.70
CA ASP A 23 4.99 0.76 19.00
C ASP A 23 3.85 1.03 18.01
N VAL A 24 2.88 1.88 18.37
CA VAL A 24 1.80 2.30 17.45
C VAL A 24 2.35 3.09 16.25
N ILE A 25 3.38 3.90 16.46
CA ILE A 25 4.00 4.72 15.41
C ILE A 25 4.98 3.89 14.56
N ALA A 26 5.75 2.99 15.16
CA ALA A 26 6.62 2.05 14.46
C ALA A 26 5.81 1.11 13.56
N LYS A 27 4.59 0.73 13.95
CA LYS A 27 3.67 -0.05 13.11
C LYS A 27 3.28 0.64 11.81
N MET A 28 3.36 1.96 11.70
CA MET A 28 3.02 2.69 10.46
C MET A 28 4.15 2.71 9.42
N GLY A 29 5.41 2.56 9.86
CA GLY A 29 6.60 2.70 9.02
C GLY A 29 7.44 3.91 9.43
N GLU A 30 8.69 3.68 9.83
CA GLU A 30 9.63 4.78 10.09
C GLU A 30 9.98 5.53 8.80
N ASN A 31 10.06 6.86 8.86
CA ASN A 31 10.43 7.72 7.73
C ASN A 31 9.58 7.52 6.46
N LEU A 32 8.30 7.16 6.64
CA LEU A 32 7.36 6.91 5.54
C LEU A 32 6.83 8.24 4.95
N LEU A 33 6.95 8.36 3.64
CA LEU A 33 6.35 9.38 2.80
C LEU A 33 5.22 8.76 1.99
N THR A 34 4.04 9.41 1.98
CA THR A 34 2.88 8.93 1.22
C THR A 34 2.55 9.92 0.10
N ILE A 35 2.75 9.49 -1.13
CA ILE A 35 2.41 10.26 -2.32
C ILE A 35 1.04 9.79 -2.81
N ASN A 36 0.08 10.70 -2.93
CA ASN A 36 -1.27 10.38 -3.40
C ASN A 36 -1.56 11.05 -4.74
N ALA A 37 -2.29 10.35 -5.61
CA ALA A 37 -2.81 10.91 -6.86
C ALA A 37 -4.00 11.81 -6.56
N GLY A 38 -3.94 13.08 -6.98
CA GLY A 38 -5.04 14.01 -6.77
C GLY A 38 -4.91 14.92 -5.56
N GLU A 39 -5.87 15.81 -5.37
CA GLU A 39 -5.90 16.74 -4.24
C GLU A 39 -6.48 16.07 -2.99
N MET A 40 -5.72 16.11 -1.90
CA MET A 40 -6.19 15.76 -0.57
C MET A 40 -6.80 17.00 0.10
N LYS A 41 -8.11 17.00 0.32
CA LYS A 41 -8.81 18.08 1.03
C LYS A 41 -9.17 17.66 2.44
N ARG A 42 -8.98 18.56 3.40
CA ARG A 42 -9.43 18.36 4.78
C ARG A 42 -10.95 18.51 4.81
N ARG A 43 -11.67 17.42 5.09
CA ARG A 43 -13.13 17.41 5.19
C ARG A 43 -13.52 16.70 6.49
N GLY A 44 -14.06 17.46 7.45
CA GLY A 44 -14.41 16.95 8.79
C GLY A 44 -13.19 16.51 9.60
N GLY A 45 -12.09 17.27 9.56
CA GLY A 45 -10.86 16.97 10.31
C GLY A 45 -9.95 15.89 9.71
N ARG A 46 -10.46 15.06 8.79
CA ARG A 46 -9.71 14.01 8.09
C ARG A 46 -9.31 14.46 6.68
N LEU A 47 -8.13 14.04 6.21
CA LEU A 47 -7.72 14.21 4.83
C LEU A 47 -8.47 13.19 3.95
N ARG A 48 -9.08 13.67 2.86
CA ARG A 48 -9.76 12.82 1.88
C ARG A 48 -9.32 13.18 0.46
N LEU A 49 -9.05 12.15 -0.33
CA LEU A 49 -8.84 12.26 -1.78
C LEU A 49 -10.10 12.85 -2.43
N THR A 50 -9.91 13.88 -3.26
CA THR A 50 -11.00 14.52 -3.99
C THR A 50 -10.96 14.12 -5.47
N GLY A 51 -11.98 13.39 -5.92
CA GLY A 51 -12.13 12.95 -7.31
C GLY A 51 -11.31 11.70 -7.67
N ASN A 52 -11.62 11.10 -8.82
CA ASN A 52 -10.79 10.05 -9.42
C ASN A 52 -9.67 10.71 -10.20
N VAL A 53 -8.44 10.63 -9.69
CA VAL A 53 -7.24 11.13 -10.38
C VAL A 53 -6.40 9.95 -10.82
N THR A 54 -6.15 9.88 -12.13
CA THR A 54 -5.55 8.72 -12.81
C THR A 54 -4.13 9.03 -13.32
N THR A 55 -3.44 10.00 -12.71
CA THR A 55 -2.18 10.55 -13.23
C THR A 55 -0.95 9.78 -12.79
N LEU A 56 -0.91 9.28 -11.54
CA LEU A 56 0.22 8.49 -11.05
C LEU A 56 0.24 7.10 -11.69
N ASN A 57 1.43 6.66 -12.11
CA ASN A 57 1.62 5.38 -12.77
C ASN A 57 2.95 4.73 -12.36
N LEU A 58 3.16 3.47 -12.79
CA LEU A 58 4.36 2.71 -12.44
C LEU A 58 5.67 3.31 -12.97
N ARG A 59 5.64 4.16 -14.00
CA ARG A 59 6.86 4.83 -14.49
C ARG A 59 7.32 5.90 -13.51
N ASP A 60 6.39 6.51 -12.77
CA ASP A 60 6.73 7.51 -11.76
C ASP A 60 7.45 6.82 -10.59
N VAL A 61 7.00 5.63 -10.19
CA VAL A 61 7.66 4.80 -9.17
C VAL A 61 9.11 4.49 -9.55
N VAL A 62 9.34 4.04 -10.79
CA VAL A 62 10.68 3.74 -11.30
C VAL A 62 11.55 4.99 -11.30
N TYR A 63 11.00 6.13 -11.74
CA TYR A 63 11.72 7.40 -11.76
C TYR A 63 12.11 7.85 -10.35
N LEU A 64 11.17 7.82 -9.39
CA LEU A 64 11.45 8.18 -7.99
C LEU A 64 12.55 7.31 -7.40
N SER A 65 12.53 5.99 -7.69
CA SER A 65 13.54 5.06 -7.21
C SER A 65 14.93 5.26 -7.82
N GLN A 66 15.04 5.91 -8.98
CA GLN A 66 16.30 6.08 -9.72
C GLN A 66 16.91 7.48 -9.58
N GLU A 67 16.08 8.51 -9.47
CA GLU A 67 16.51 9.92 -9.62
C GLU A 67 16.52 10.70 -8.30
N ILE A 68 15.88 10.15 -7.26
CA ILE A 68 15.78 10.80 -5.96
C ILE A 68 16.71 10.11 -4.97
N ASP A 69 17.92 10.68 -4.84
CA ASP A 69 18.80 10.39 -3.72
C ASP A 69 18.10 10.64 -2.38
N GLY A 70 18.33 9.76 -1.40
CA GLY A 70 17.71 9.83 -0.08
C GLY A 70 16.44 8.98 0.08
N LEU A 71 16.01 8.25 -0.96
CA LEU A 71 14.98 7.21 -0.86
C LEU A 71 15.62 5.83 -0.69
N ALA A 72 15.24 5.14 0.39
CA ALA A 72 15.65 3.77 0.66
C ALA A 72 14.74 2.75 -0.03
N LEU A 73 13.43 3.00 -0.05
CA LEU A 73 12.43 2.10 -0.64
C LEU A 73 11.32 2.90 -1.31
N VAL A 74 10.77 2.36 -2.41
CA VAL A 74 9.59 2.92 -3.09
C VAL A 74 8.68 1.77 -3.50
N ALA A 75 7.44 1.79 -3.05
CA ALA A 75 6.44 0.78 -3.34
C ALA A 75 5.16 1.41 -3.91
N PRO A 76 4.70 1.02 -5.12
CA PRO A 76 3.40 1.44 -5.62
C PRO A 76 2.31 0.78 -4.81
N PHE A 77 1.18 1.46 -4.64
CA PHE A 77 0.05 0.91 -3.92
C PHE A 77 -1.27 1.29 -4.59
N GLU A 78 -2.11 0.29 -4.78
CA GLU A 78 -3.48 0.47 -5.24
C GLU A 78 -4.38 -0.43 -4.41
N ILE A 79 -5.46 0.11 -3.88
CA ILE A 79 -6.36 -0.63 -3.00
C ILE A 79 -7.80 -0.41 -3.42
N LYS A 80 -8.60 -1.48 -3.40
CA LYS A 80 -10.03 -1.41 -3.68
C LYS A 80 -10.77 -2.41 -2.82
N GLU A 81 -11.88 -1.99 -2.24
CA GLU A 81 -12.80 -2.91 -1.60
C GLU A 81 -13.49 -3.75 -2.67
N MET A 82 -13.39 -5.08 -2.55
CA MET A 82 -13.87 -6.02 -3.55
C MET A 82 -14.44 -7.28 -2.90
N LYS A 83 -15.36 -7.93 -3.62
CA LYS A 83 -15.88 -9.23 -3.22
C LYS A 83 -14.88 -10.32 -3.55
N VAL A 84 -14.49 -11.09 -2.54
CA VAL A 84 -13.59 -12.24 -2.65
C VAL A 84 -14.37 -13.50 -2.30
N LYS A 85 -14.23 -14.53 -3.14
CA LYS A 85 -14.95 -15.80 -3.02
C LYS A 85 -14.02 -16.97 -2.74
N TYR A 86 -14.37 -17.81 -1.78
CA TYR A 86 -13.74 -19.10 -1.50
C TYR A 86 -14.85 -20.15 -1.31
N LEU A 87 -14.89 -21.18 -2.17
CA LEU A 87 -15.97 -22.17 -2.18
C LEU A 87 -17.36 -21.49 -2.19
N GLN A 88 -18.22 -21.75 -1.19
CA GLN A 88 -19.51 -21.09 -0.99
C GLN A 88 -19.43 -19.74 -0.24
N PHE A 89 -18.29 -19.39 0.36
CA PHE A 89 -18.09 -18.17 1.14
C PHE A 89 -17.76 -16.97 0.24
N LEU A 90 -18.39 -15.83 0.53
CA LEU A 90 -18.23 -14.58 -0.19
C LEU A 90 -18.15 -13.44 0.83
N THR A 91 -17.03 -12.72 0.86
CA THR A 91 -16.85 -11.55 1.73
C THR A 91 -16.44 -10.33 0.93
N SER A 92 -16.70 -9.14 1.47
CA SER A 92 -16.06 -7.89 1.01
C SER A 92 -14.79 -7.69 1.82
N THR A 93 -13.68 -7.40 1.17
CA THR A 93 -12.38 -7.12 1.80
C THR A 93 -11.56 -6.18 0.93
N ASN A 94 -10.54 -5.54 1.49
CA ASN A 94 -9.64 -4.71 0.72
C ASN A 94 -8.65 -5.57 -0.08
N VAL A 95 -8.80 -5.56 -1.39
CA VAL A 95 -7.80 -6.12 -2.31
C VAL A 95 -6.80 -5.03 -2.65
N ALA A 96 -5.55 -5.26 -2.29
CA ALA A 96 -4.44 -4.36 -2.52
C ALA A 96 -3.45 -4.93 -3.54
N GLY A 97 -2.88 -4.07 -4.37
CA GLY A 97 -1.76 -4.34 -5.26
C GLY A 97 -0.52 -3.61 -4.79
N SER A 98 0.62 -4.31 -4.68
CA SER A 98 1.91 -3.66 -4.42
C SER A 98 3.10 -4.51 -4.89
N THR A 99 4.32 -4.07 -4.60
CA THR A 99 5.57 -4.80 -4.81
C THR A 99 6.02 -5.50 -3.51
N PRO A 100 7.02 -6.42 -3.55
CA PRO A 100 7.51 -7.09 -2.35
C PRO A 100 8.02 -6.14 -1.26
N GLU A 101 8.56 -5.00 -1.66
CA GLU A 101 9.09 -3.95 -0.78
C GLU A 101 8.00 -3.30 0.09
N PHE A 102 6.72 -3.53 -0.21
CA PHE A 102 5.60 -3.11 0.64
C PHE A 102 5.75 -3.57 2.08
N LEU A 103 6.23 -4.80 2.31
CA LEU A 103 6.46 -5.34 3.66
C LEU A 103 7.36 -4.42 4.47
N MET A 104 8.51 -4.05 3.90
CA MET A 104 9.51 -3.21 4.57
C MET A 104 9.10 -1.74 4.64
N THR A 105 8.27 -1.29 3.69
CA THR A 105 7.83 0.12 3.61
C THR A 105 6.72 0.39 4.60
N ARG A 106 5.80 -0.56 4.79
CA ARG A 106 4.64 -0.47 5.69
C ARG A 106 4.79 -1.32 6.95
N ASN A 107 5.98 -1.85 7.23
CA ASN A 107 6.30 -2.71 8.39
C ASN A 107 5.27 -3.84 8.58
N TYR A 108 5.02 -4.61 7.52
CA TYR A 108 4.31 -5.89 7.60
C TYR A 108 5.33 -7.02 7.73
N GLU A 109 4.96 -8.07 8.45
CA GLU A 109 5.74 -9.29 8.61
C GLU A 109 4.90 -10.50 8.14
N ILE A 110 5.57 -11.60 7.79
CA ILE A 110 4.93 -12.83 7.34
C ILE A 110 4.88 -13.80 8.52
N ALA A 111 3.68 -14.16 8.96
CA ALA A 111 3.49 -15.15 10.03
C ALA A 111 3.66 -16.58 9.51
N SER A 112 3.21 -16.86 8.29
CA SER A 112 3.33 -18.18 7.67
C SER A 112 3.37 -18.10 6.14
N GLY A 113 4.01 -19.08 5.51
CA GLY A 113 4.25 -19.09 4.07
C GLY A 113 5.33 -18.08 3.66
N GLU A 114 5.13 -17.43 2.52
CA GLU A 114 6.12 -16.51 1.95
C GLU A 114 5.45 -15.29 1.28
N MET A 115 6.25 -14.23 1.12
CA MET A 115 5.88 -13.11 0.27
C MET A 115 6.08 -13.49 -1.21
N PHE A 116 5.29 -12.89 -2.11
CA PHE A 116 5.56 -13.07 -3.56
C PHE A 116 6.89 -12.45 -3.97
N SER A 117 7.57 -13.09 -4.92
CA SER A 117 8.90 -12.66 -5.38
C SER A 117 8.84 -11.48 -6.36
N GLU A 118 9.98 -10.87 -6.65
CA GLU A 118 10.10 -9.92 -7.77
C GLU A 118 9.68 -10.53 -9.12
N ARG A 119 9.92 -11.84 -9.30
CA ARG A 119 9.54 -12.55 -10.51
C ARG A 119 8.02 -12.64 -10.61
N ASP A 120 7.34 -12.99 -9.53
CA ASP A 120 5.88 -13.01 -9.45
C ASP A 120 5.30 -11.64 -9.74
N GLN A 121 5.94 -10.61 -9.21
CA GLN A 121 5.59 -9.22 -9.49
C GLN A 121 5.73 -8.88 -10.98
N LYS A 122 6.89 -9.12 -11.58
CA LYS A 122 7.16 -8.81 -13.00
C LYS A 122 6.21 -9.56 -13.93
N LEU A 123 5.88 -10.81 -13.63
CA LEU A 123 5.00 -11.64 -14.45
C LEU A 123 3.50 -11.38 -14.23
N GLY A 124 3.12 -10.63 -13.18
CA GLY A 124 1.72 -10.52 -12.79
C GLY A 124 1.15 -11.90 -12.45
N ALA A 125 1.86 -12.62 -11.58
CA ALA A 125 1.46 -13.92 -11.08
C ALA A 125 0.19 -13.83 -10.24
N LYS A 126 -0.63 -14.89 -10.29
CA LYS A 126 -1.90 -14.95 -9.56
C LYS A 126 -1.68 -15.56 -8.17
N VAL A 127 -0.89 -14.88 -7.37
CA VAL A 127 -0.58 -15.23 -5.98
C VAL A 127 -1.06 -14.13 -5.04
N ALA A 128 -1.38 -14.50 -3.81
CA ALA A 128 -1.89 -13.58 -2.80
C ALA A 128 -1.26 -13.86 -1.43
N VAL A 129 -1.13 -12.79 -0.64
CA VAL A 129 -0.79 -12.81 0.78
C VAL A 129 -1.93 -12.14 1.54
N ILE A 130 -2.42 -12.73 2.63
CA ILE A 130 -3.64 -12.29 3.32
C ILE A 130 -3.41 -11.92 4.78
N GLY A 131 -4.18 -10.95 5.27
CA GLY A 131 -4.24 -10.60 6.68
C GLY A 131 -5.22 -11.46 7.49
N LYS A 132 -5.11 -11.35 8.82
CA LYS A 132 -5.84 -12.21 9.77
C LYS A 132 -7.36 -12.03 9.70
N THR A 133 -7.85 -10.82 9.45
CA THR A 133 -9.29 -10.56 9.32
C THR A 133 -9.87 -11.24 8.07
N VAL A 134 -9.13 -11.23 6.97
CA VAL A 134 -9.53 -11.96 5.74
C VAL A 134 -9.64 -13.46 6.01
N ILE A 135 -8.68 -14.03 6.76
CA ILE A 135 -8.71 -15.45 7.15
C ILE A 135 -9.99 -15.76 7.93
N LYS A 136 -10.25 -15.01 8.99
CA LYS A 136 -11.42 -15.21 9.84
C LYS A 136 -12.72 -15.12 9.03
N ASN A 137 -12.82 -14.17 8.10
CA ASN A 137 -14.04 -13.89 7.36
C ASN A 137 -14.31 -14.88 6.21
N ILE A 138 -13.27 -15.47 5.60
CA ILE A 138 -13.41 -16.37 4.44
C ILE A 138 -13.14 -17.83 4.76
N PHE A 139 -12.14 -18.10 5.60
CA PHE A 139 -11.68 -19.46 5.92
C PHE A 139 -12.16 -19.91 7.30
N GLY A 140 -12.43 -19.00 8.24
CA GLY A 140 -12.74 -19.38 9.63
C GLY A 140 -11.50 -20.01 10.27
N GLU A 141 -11.58 -21.27 10.66
CA GLU A 141 -10.48 -22.03 11.28
C GLU A 141 -9.63 -22.82 10.26
N ASP A 142 -10.00 -22.80 8.98
CA ASP A 142 -9.31 -23.52 7.92
C ASP A 142 -7.96 -22.87 7.57
N ASP A 143 -6.90 -23.67 7.41
CA ASP A 143 -5.59 -23.14 6.94
C ASP A 143 -5.73 -22.57 5.52
N PRO A 144 -5.43 -21.27 5.30
CA PRO A 144 -5.54 -20.63 3.99
C PRO A 144 -4.40 -20.97 3.01
N LEU A 145 -3.24 -21.43 3.49
CA LEU A 145 -2.05 -21.61 2.65
C LEU A 145 -2.29 -22.65 1.54
N GLY A 146 -1.86 -22.33 0.32
CA GLY A 146 -2.03 -23.17 -0.86
C GLY A 146 -3.46 -23.17 -1.45
N LYS A 147 -4.45 -22.66 -0.72
CA LYS A 147 -5.83 -22.55 -1.21
C LYS A 147 -5.97 -21.44 -2.25
N THR A 148 -7.03 -21.52 -3.05
CA THR A 148 -7.31 -20.55 -4.11
C THR A 148 -8.58 -19.79 -3.82
N VAL A 149 -8.47 -18.46 -3.81
CA VAL A 149 -9.61 -17.53 -3.73
C VAL A 149 -9.87 -16.92 -5.10
N ARG A 150 -11.09 -16.44 -5.33
CA ARG A 150 -11.46 -15.74 -6.56
C ARG A 150 -11.72 -14.27 -6.28
N ILE A 151 -11.01 -13.42 -7.00
CA ILE A 151 -11.18 -11.97 -7.02
C ILE A 151 -11.69 -11.62 -8.42
N ASN A 152 -12.91 -11.07 -8.56
CA ASN A 152 -13.53 -10.83 -9.86
C ASN A 152 -13.46 -12.07 -10.80
N ALA A 153 -13.79 -13.24 -10.28
CA ALA A 153 -13.70 -14.54 -10.99
C ALA A 153 -12.27 -15.00 -11.38
N ILE A 154 -11.23 -14.24 -11.07
CA ILE A 154 -9.83 -14.62 -11.32
C ILE A 154 -9.30 -15.41 -10.12
N PRO A 155 -8.75 -16.62 -10.32
CA PRO A 155 -8.21 -17.42 -9.24
C PRO A 155 -6.83 -16.91 -8.81
N PHE A 156 -6.64 -16.69 -7.50
CA PHE A 156 -5.38 -16.36 -6.86
C PHE A 156 -5.05 -17.41 -5.79
N ARG A 157 -3.85 -17.98 -5.85
CA ARG A 157 -3.35 -18.93 -4.85
C ARG A 157 -2.75 -18.18 -3.66
N ILE A 158 -3.16 -18.54 -2.46
CA ILE A 158 -2.59 -17.96 -1.24
C ILE A 158 -1.24 -18.63 -0.97
N ILE A 159 -0.21 -17.81 -0.81
CA ILE A 159 1.16 -18.27 -0.58
C ILE A 159 1.75 -17.78 0.75
N GLY A 160 1.09 -16.82 1.40
CA GLY A 160 1.53 -16.28 2.68
C GLY A 160 0.40 -15.67 3.49
N VAL A 161 0.67 -15.50 4.77
CA VAL A 161 -0.20 -14.85 5.75
C VAL A 161 0.60 -13.79 6.49
N PHE A 162 0.04 -12.58 6.61
CA PHE A 162 0.66 -11.53 7.41
C PHE A 162 0.53 -11.82 8.90
N GLU A 163 1.55 -11.40 9.66
CA GLU A 163 1.39 -11.22 11.09
C GLU A 163 0.35 -10.14 11.38
N ALA A 164 -0.43 -10.34 12.44
CA ALA A 164 -1.53 -9.46 12.79
C ALA A 164 -1.02 -8.11 13.29
N LYS A 165 -1.44 -7.03 12.64
CA LYS A 165 -1.14 -5.65 13.06
C LYS A 165 -2.25 -5.07 13.93
N GLY A 166 -3.49 -5.54 13.74
CA GLY A 166 -4.69 -5.04 14.39
C GLY A 166 -5.17 -3.70 13.82
N LEU A 167 -5.85 -2.93 14.67
CA LEU A 167 -6.35 -1.60 14.31
C LEU A 167 -5.22 -0.57 14.38
N ASP A 168 -5.19 0.37 13.43
CA ASP A 168 -4.35 1.57 13.54
C ASP A 168 -4.96 2.63 14.48
N SER A 169 -4.23 3.73 14.67
CA SER A 169 -4.68 4.85 15.51
C SER A 169 -5.97 5.54 15.03
N ASP A 170 -6.34 5.34 13.76
CA ASP A 170 -7.56 5.87 13.16
C ASP A 170 -8.74 4.87 13.22
N GLY A 171 -8.52 3.71 13.85
CA GLY A 171 -9.50 2.62 13.99
C GLY A 171 -9.67 1.78 12.72
N ILE A 172 -8.75 1.90 11.75
CA ILE A 172 -8.78 1.13 10.50
C ILE A 172 -8.14 -0.23 10.74
N ASP A 173 -8.82 -1.28 10.31
CA ASP A 173 -8.31 -2.64 10.37
C ASP A 173 -7.21 -2.87 9.33
N GLN A 174 -5.97 -3.02 9.81
CA GLN A 174 -4.80 -3.28 8.96
C GLN A 174 -4.67 -4.76 8.58
N ASP A 175 -5.49 -5.64 9.17
CA ASP A 175 -5.55 -7.07 8.91
C ASP A 175 -6.65 -7.46 7.91
N ASP A 176 -7.55 -6.53 7.54
CA ASP A 176 -8.51 -6.70 6.44
C ASP A 176 -7.88 -6.32 5.10
N ILE A 177 -6.86 -7.08 4.70
CA ILE A 177 -6.10 -6.88 3.47
C ILE A 177 -5.80 -8.20 2.76
N LEU A 178 -6.02 -8.24 1.45
CA LEU A 178 -5.56 -9.26 0.53
C LEU A 178 -4.60 -8.60 -0.47
N LEU A 179 -3.30 -8.86 -0.31
CA LEU A 179 -2.25 -8.28 -1.13
C LEU A 179 -1.90 -9.19 -2.31
N ILE A 180 -1.89 -8.64 -3.52
CA ILE A 180 -1.45 -9.28 -4.75
C ILE A 180 -0.34 -8.46 -5.43
N PRO A 181 0.41 -9.04 -6.38
CA PRO A 181 1.30 -8.30 -7.25
C PRO A 181 0.63 -7.09 -7.93
N ILE A 182 1.25 -5.90 -7.89
CA ILE A 182 0.73 -4.68 -8.54
C ILE A 182 0.40 -4.91 -10.00
N ASN A 183 1.21 -5.68 -10.73
CA ASN A 183 0.94 -5.96 -12.14
C ASN A 183 -0.31 -6.85 -12.32
N SER A 184 -0.57 -7.75 -11.37
CA SER A 184 -1.82 -8.53 -11.35
C SER A 184 -3.02 -7.64 -11.03
N MET A 185 -2.89 -6.75 -10.03
CA MET A 185 -3.95 -5.80 -9.66
C MET A 185 -4.34 -4.94 -10.86
N LEU A 186 -3.37 -4.27 -11.47
CA LEU A 186 -3.61 -3.32 -12.54
C LEU A 186 -4.09 -3.99 -13.83
N ARG A 187 -3.44 -5.07 -14.28
CA ARG A 187 -3.74 -5.68 -15.58
C ARG A 187 -4.89 -6.68 -15.56
N ARG A 188 -5.09 -7.40 -14.45
CA ARG A 188 -6.05 -8.50 -14.38
C ARG A 188 -7.32 -8.10 -13.63
N VAL A 189 -7.17 -7.41 -12.50
CA VAL A 189 -8.28 -7.12 -11.60
C VAL A 189 -8.99 -5.81 -11.97
N LEU A 190 -8.24 -4.74 -12.22
CA LEU A 190 -8.77 -3.40 -12.47
C LEU A 190 -8.81 -3.00 -13.95
N ASN A 191 -7.98 -3.63 -14.79
CA ASN A 191 -7.79 -3.23 -16.19
C ASN A 191 -7.45 -1.73 -16.34
N GLN A 192 -6.48 -1.26 -15.56
CA GLN A 192 -6.03 0.14 -15.55
C GLN A 192 -4.50 0.23 -15.57
N ASN A 193 -3.96 1.41 -15.87
CA ASN A 193 -2.52 1.67 -15.95
C ASN A 193 -2.02 2.74 -14.96
N TYR A 194 -2.87 3.12 -14.00
CA TYR A 194 -2.59 4.12 -12.97
C TYR A 194 -2.73 3.50 -11.57
N ILE A 195 -2.12 4.17 -10.59
CA ILE A 195 -2.17 3.86 -9.16
C ILE A 195 -2.63 5.10 -8.40
N SER A 196 -3.18 4.90 -7.21
CA SER A 196 -3.64 5.97 -6.32
C SER A 196 -2.57 6.43 -5.35
N THR A 197 -1.65 5.54 -4.95
CA THR A 197 -0.66 5.85 -3.91
C THR A 197 0.73 5.30 -4.27
N ILE A 198 1.76 6.03 -3.88
CA ILE A 198 3.15 5.54 -3.80
C ILE A 198 3.60 5.73 -2.36
N TYR A 199 4.08 4.65 -1.75
CA TYR A 199 4.78 4.70 -0.48
C TYR A 199 6.27 4.80 -0.73
N ALA A 200 6.94 5.72 -0.06
CA ALA A 200 8.37 5.90 -0.16
C ALA A 200 8.99 6.00 1.23
N LYS A 201 10.15 5.39 1.47
CA LYS A 201 10.86 5.46 2.74
C LYS A 201 12.11 6.30 2.57
N ALA A 202 12.23 7.39 3.32
CA ALA A 202 13.46 8.17 3.33
C ALA A 202 14.56 7.40 4.09
N ASP A 203 15.80 7.56 3.64
CA ASP A 203 16.99 6.94 4.22
C ASP A 203 17.24 7.34 5.69
N SER A 204 16.83 8.56 6.04
CA SER A 204 16.98 9.12 7.37
C SER A 204 15.88 10.14 7.66
N ARG A 205 15.58 10.30 8.95
CA ARG A 205 14.60 11.28 9.42
C ARG A 205 14.95 12.73 9.07
N LYS A 206 16.25 13.03 8.97
CA LYS A 206 16.76 14.37 8.66
C LYS A 206 16.49 14.77 7.21
N ASN A 207 16.41 13.79 6.31
CA ASN A 207 16.27 14.01 4.88
C ASN A 207 14.80 14.05 4.43
N ILE A 208 13.84 13.73 5.31
CA ILE A 208 12.41 13.63 4.97
C ILE A 208 11.90 14.88 4.25
N ASP A 209 12.11 16.07 4.82
CA ASP A 209 11.57 17.30 4.25
C ASP A 209 12.20 17.63 2.89
N GLN A 210 13.52 17.45 2.78
CA GLN A 210 14.25 17.66 1.53
C GLN A 210 13.82 16.67 0.44
N VAL A 211 13.71 15.40 0.78
CA VAL A 211 13.27 14.33 -0.12
C VAL A 211 11.83 14.57 -0.56
N ALA A 212 10.97 14.99 0.36
CA ALA A 212 9.58 15.25 0.04
C ALA A 212 9.38 16.44 -0.91
N GLU A 213 10.11 17.54 -0.71
CA GLU A 213 10.09 18.66 -1.67
C GLU A 213 10.67 18.22 -3.03
N LYS A 214 11.77 17.45 -3.06
CA LYS A 214 12.32 16.90 -4.31
C LYS A 214 11.30 16.02 -5.05
N ILE A 215 10.61 15.12 -4.34
CA ILE A 215 9.52 14.30 -4.89
C ILE A 215 8.41 15.17 -5.48
N LYS A 216 7.98 16.19 -4.73
CA LYS A 216 6.91 17.10 -5.13
C LYS A 216 7.27 17.84 -6.42
N THR A 217 8.46 18.45 -6.49
CA THR A 217 8.93 19.17 -7.69
C THR A 217 8.98 18.23 -8.90
N VAL A 218 9.66 17.08 -8.76
CA VAL A 218 9.82 16.10 -9.83
C VAL A 218 8.48 15.62 -10.39
N LEU A 219 7.54 15.26 -9.53
CA LEU A 219 6.24 14.76 -9.97
C LEU A 219 5.42 15.88 -10.61
N ARG A 220 5.43 17.09 -10.06
CA ARG A 220 4.71 18.23 -10.65
C ARG A 220 5.23 18.56 -12.05
N ASP A 221 6.54 18.58 -12.23
CA ASP A 221 7.16 18.81 -13.55
C ASP A 221 6.76 17.72 -14.55
N ARG A 222 6.89 16.44 -14.15
CA ARG A 222 6.57 15.29 -14.99
C ARG A 222 5.10 15.22 -15.40
N HIS A 223 4.22 15.68 -14.52
CA HIS A 223 2.77 15.72 -14.76
C HIS A 223 2.28 17.09 -15.25
N LYS A 224 3.19 18.03 -15.55
CA LYS A 224 2.90 19.38 -16.07
C LYS A 224 1.92 20.16 -15.20
N ILE A 225 2.10 20.11 -13.89
CA ILE A 225 1.26 20.79 -12.92
C ILE A 225 1.97 22.05 -12.46
N SER A 226 1.48 23.20 -12.89
CA SER A 226 1.92 24.52 -12.43
C SER A 226 1.40 24.83 -11.01
N ASP A 227 2.15 25.67 -10.26
CA ASP A 227 1.83 26.14 -8.90
C ASP A 227 0.48 26.84 -8.75
#